data_AF-N9NBP0-F1
#
_entry.id   AF-N9NBP0-F1
#
_cell.length_a   1.000
_cell.length_b   1.000
_cell.length_c   1.000
_cell.angle_alpha   90.00
_cell.angle_beta   90.00
_cell.angle_gamma   90.00
#
_symmetry.space_group_name_H-M   'P 1'
#
loop_
_entity.id
_entity.type
_entity.pdbx_description
1 polymer ?
#
loop_
_entity_poly.entity_id
_entity_poly.type
_entity_poly.pdbx_seq_one_letter_code
_entity_poly.pdbx_strand_id
1 'polypeptide(L)' 'MAEWQHYCNWMRPHSALQGKTPMERYFELCEETPFLDEVQKQYAPSNERIQHASYKMYLEIAKLKRSL' A
#
# COMPACT_ATOMS: atom_id res chain seq x y z
N MET A 1 -11.35 -18.63 16.64
CA MET A 1 -10.57 -17.49 16.09
C MET A 1 -9.90 -17.84 14.76
N ALA A 2 -9.15 -18.95 14.67
CA ALA A 2 -8.48 -19.37 13.43
C ALA A 2 -9.43 -19.59 12.24
N GLU A 3 -10.63 -20.14 12.47
CA GLU A 3 -11.62 -20.41 11.43
C GLU A 3 -12.13 -19.15 10.74
N TRP A 4 -12.35 -18.07 11.49
CA TRP A 4 -12.81 -16.80 10.94
C TRP A 4 -11.73 -16.17 10.05
N GLN A 5 -10.48 -16.16 10.51
CA GLN A 5 -9.36 -15.66 9.73
C GLN A 5 -9.14 -16.49 8.47
N HIS A 6 -9.24 -17.82 8.58
CA HIS A 6 -9.12 -18.70 7.43
C HIS A 6 -10.23 -18.41 6.40
N TYR A 7 -11.49 -18.31 6.85
CA TYR A 7 -12.60 -17.98 5.97
C TYR A 7 -12.40 -16.62 5.26
N CYS A 8 -12.05 -15.57 6.00
CA CYS A 8 -11.83 -14.25 5.42
C CYS A 8 -10.68 -14.21 4.42
N ASN A 9 -9.61 -14.94 4.67
CA ASN A 9 -8.40 -14.88 3.83
C ASN A 9 -8.46 -15.83 2.63
N TRP A 10 -9.14 -16.97 2.75
CA TRP A 10 -9.08 -18.06 1.77
C TRP A 10 -10.39 -18.31 1.03
N MET A 11 -11.53 -18.00 1.63
CA MET A 11 -12.84 -18.39 1.09
C MET A 11 -13.68 -17.19 0.65
N ARG A 12 -13.41 -16.00 1.19
CA ARG A 12 -14.23 -14.81 0.94
C ARG A 12 -13.65 -13.97 -0.21
N PRO A 13 -14.35 -13.82 -1.34
CA PRO A 13 -13.93 -12.92 -2.41
C PRO A 13 -14.14 -11.45 -2.03
N HIS A 14 -13.29 -10.56 -2.56
CA HIS A 14 -13.34 -9.12 -2.31
C HIS A 14 -13.46 -8.33 -3.61
N SER A 15 -14.41 -7.38 -3.67
CA SER A 15 -14.61 -6.50 -4.83
C SER A 15 -13.39 -5.62 -5.13
N ALA A 16 -12.69 -5.15 -4.10
CA ALA A 16 -11.43 -4.41 -4.23
C ALA A 16 -10.31 -5.25 -4.87
N LEU A 17 -10.42 -6.57 -4.82
CA LEU A 17 -9.50 -7.53 -5.44
C LEU A 17 -10.10 -8.14 -6.72
N GLN A 18 -11.06 -7.45 -7.35
CA GLN A 18 -11.73 -7.91 -8.57
C GLN A 18 -12.38 -9.29 -8.41
N GLY A 19 -12.91 -9.57 -7.22
CA GLY A 19 -13.56 -10.84 -6.90
C GLY A 19 -12.61 -11.95 -6.42
N LYS A 20 -11.30 -11.70 -6.33
CA LYS A 20 -10.34 -12.63 -5.73
C LYS A 20 -10.39 -12.58 -4.20
N THR A 21 -9.94 -13.66 -3.58
CA THR A 21 -9.64 -13.75 -2.15
C THR A 21 -8.31 -13.07 -1.83
N PRO A 22 -8.07 -12.67 -0.56
CA PRO A 22 -6.79 -12.11 -0.15
C PRO A 22 -5.60 -13.04 -0.44
N MET A 23 -5.76 -14.35 -0.26
CA MET A 23 -4.68 -15.31 -0.50
C MET A 23 -4.38 -15.51 -1.98
N GLU A 24 -5.38 -15.52 -2.86
CA GLU A 24 -5.14 -15.51 -4.31
C GLU A 24 -4.32 -14.28 -4.71
N ARG A 25 -4.67 -13.10 -4.20
CA ARG A 25 -3.90 -11.87 -4.47
C ARG A 25 -2.47 -11.95 -3.92
N TYR A 26 -2.28 -12.57 -2.75
CA TYR A 26 -0.97 -12.76 -2.17
C TYR A 26 -0.07 -13.63 -3.08
N PHE A 27 -0.56 -14.78 -3.55
CA PHE A 27 0.22 -15.67 -4.41
C PHE A 27 0.57 -15.05 -5.77
N GLU A 28 -0.26 -14.15 -6.28
CA GLU A 28 0.08 -13.38 -7.49
C GLU A 28 1.24 -12.41 -7.30
N LEU A 29 1.44 -11.92 -6.07
CA LEU A 29 2.42 -10.87 -5.76
C LEU A 29 3.64 -11.38 -5.00
N CYS A 30 3.62 -12.60 -4.47
CA CYS A 30 4.63 -13.04 -3.51
C CYS A 30 6.05 -13.01 -4.09
N GLU A 31 6.20 -13.34 -5.38
CA GLU A 31 7.49 -13.30 -6.08
C GLU A 31 7.93 -11.89 -6.46
N GLU A 32 7.00 -10.94 -6.58
CA GLU A 32 7.29 -9.55 -6.96
C GLU A 32 7.46 -8.62 -5.74
N THR A 33 6.95 -9.03 -4.58
CA THR A 33 6.94 -8.20 -3.37
C THR A 33 8.33 -8.21 -2.75
N PRO A 34 9.05 -7.08 -2.71
CA PRO A 34 10.41 -7.03 -2.18
C PRO A 34 10.44 -7.28 -0.68
N PHE A 35 11.54 -7.83 -0.21
CA PHE A 35 11.81 -7.95 1.22
C PHE A 35 12.13 -6.60 1.84
N LEU A 36 11.98 -6.50 3.16
CA LEU A 36 12.16 -5.25 3.90
C LEU A 36 13.56 -4.65 3.70
N ASP A 37 14.61 -5.48 3.64
CA ASP A 37 15.98 -5.00 3.46
C ASP A 37 16.20 -4.43 2.04
N GLU A 38 15.56 -5.01 1.03
CA GLU A 38 15.58 -4.51 -0.34
C GLU A 38 14.86 -3.15 -0.43
N VAL A 39 13.71 -3.02 0.23
CA VAL A 39 12.97 -1.75 0.34
C VAL A 39 13.81 -0.69 1.05
N GLN A 40 14.46 -1.04 2.16
CA GLN A 40 15.30 -0.12 2.92
C GLN A 40 16.50 0.40 2.13
N LYS A 41 17.12 -0.45 1.29
CA LYS A 41 18.24 -0.03 0.41
C LYS A 41 17.79 0.99 -0.64
N GLN A 42 16.55 0.93 -1.08
CA GLN A 42 15.99 1.85 -2.09
C GLN A 42 15.34 3.09 -1.46
N TYR A 43 15.22 3.14 -0.14
CA TYR A 43 14.54 4.22 0.56
C TYR A 43 15.39 5.50 0.63
N ALA A 44 14.87 6.58 0.07
CA ALA A 44 15.49 7.90 0.09
C ALA A 44 14.61 8.90 0.85
N PRO A 45 15.01 9.35 2.06
CA PRO A 45 14.25 10.32 2.85
C PRO A 45 13.96 11.64 2.10
N SER A 46 14.85 12.04 1.20
CA SER A 46 14.66 13.23 0.34
C SER A 46 13.47 13.12 -0.59
N ASN A 47 13.03 11.90 -0.93
CA ASN A 47 11.91 11.65 -1.83
C ASN A 47 10.57 11.58 -1.07
N GLU A 48 10.58 11.69 0.26
CA GLU A 48 9.35 11.64 1.05
C GLU A 48 8.41 12.80 0.72
N ARG A 49 7.11 12.48 0.74
CA ARG A 49 6.07 13.48 0.61
C ARG A 49 5.98 14.28 1.91
N ILE A 50 6.32 15.57 1.84
CA ILE A 50 6.06 16.52 2.92
C ILE A 50 4.54 16.63 3.14
N GLN A 51 4.06 16.13 4.27
CA GLN A 51 2.67 16.25 4.70
C GLN A 51 2.56 17.16 5.90
N HIS A 52 2.08 18.39 5.66
CA HIS A 52 1.85 19.33 6.75
C HIS A 52 0.55 19.00 7.50
N ALA A 53 0.55 19.13 8.82
CA ALA A 53 -0.61 18.82 9.67
C ALA A 53 -1.85 19.67 9.33
N SER A 54 -1.65 20.95 9.04
CA SER A 54 -2.70 21.79 8.47
C SER A 54 -3.03 21.36 7.03
N TYR A 55 -4.23 20.81 6.85
CA TYR A 55 -4.73 20.33 5.56
C TYR A 55 -4.70 21.42 4.47
N LYS A 56 -5.08 22.66 4.81
CA LYS A 56 -5.02 23.78 3.88
C LYS A 56 -3.59 24.00 3.38
N MET A 57 -2.62 24.03 4.29
CA MET A 57 -1.23 24.26 3.91
C MET A 57 -0.67 23.09 3.11
N TYR A 58 -1.05 21.85 3.43
CA TYR A 58 -0.70 20.69 2.63
C TYR A 58 -1.22 20.77 1.19
N LEU A 59 -2.46 21.22 0.98
CA LEU A 59 -3.02 21.40 -0.35
C LEU A 59 -2.24 22.45 -1.15
N GLU A 60 -1.86 23.57 -0.54
CA GLU A 60 -1.06 24.60 -1.20
C GLU A 60 0.34 24.09 -1.57
N ILE A 61 1.02 23.38 -0.65
CA ILE A 61 2.32 22.73 -0.93
C ILE A 61 2.18 21.71 -2.07
N ALA A 62 1.12 20.91 -2.08
CA ALA A 62 0.89 19.89 -3.10
C ALA A 62 0.62 20.48 -4.49
N LYS A 63 -0.05 21.64 -4.59
CA LYS A 63 -0.22 22.37 -5.85
C LYS A 63 1.12 22.83 -6.42
N LEU A 64 1.96 23.45 -5.58
CA LEU A 64 3.27 23.97 -5.99
C LEU A 64 4.22 22.87 -6.49
N LYS A 65 4.16 21.67 -5.89
CA LYS A 65 4.97 20.52 -6.33
C LYS A 65 4.51 19.89 -7.65
N ARG A 66 3.27 20.13 -8.12
CA ARG A 66 2.75 19.60 -9.40
C ARG A 66 3.10 20.49 -10.60
N SER A 67 3.46 21.74 -10.35
CA SER A 67 3.76 22.74 -11.37
C SER A 67 5.25 22.85 -11.72
N LEU A 68 6.07 21.88 -11.28
CA LEU A 68 7.49 21.72 -11.62
C LEU A 68 7.65 20.38 -12.35
#